data_AF-A0AAV5AT62-F1
#
_entry.id   AF-A0AAV5AT62-F1
#
_cell.length_a   1.000
_cell.length_b   1.000
_cell.length_c   1.000
_cell.angle_alpha   90.00
_cell.angle_beta   90.00
_cell.angle_gamma   90.00
#
_symmetry.space_group_name_H-M   'P 1'
#
loop_
_entity.id
_entity.type
_entity.pdbx_description
1 polymer ?
#
loop_
_entity_poly.entity_id
_entity_poly.type
_entity_poly.pdbx_seq_one_letter_code
_entity_poly.pdbx_strand_id
1 'polypeptide(L)'
;MFSRDDPTILHPAKHPGLAYKFISPDAEKTDMGTKTEDPSKNKLVELVISSSSLDCPHPSLCDPDGHFHSKDLFEEVEPNGFVYRGRLDDIIMMDKVGVVVGSGKPSPVLLVEPLEEAVDTSSLKEIIGKKVGLINKDGPSYERIRPSDILIVLPGTLPRTPKGNINRNAAERLFRQDIDAFFDV
;
A
#
# COMPACT_ATOMS: atom_id res chain seq x y z
N MET A 1 19.35 -6.90 -31.73
CA MET A 1 19.59 -7.93 -30.70
C MET A 1 19.70 -7.16 -29.39
N PHE A 2 18.55 -6.89 -28.75
CA PHE A 2 18.46 -6.03 -27.57
C PHE A 2 18.27 -6.89 -26.32
N SER A 3 18.96 -6.48 -25.26
CA SER A 3 19.16 -7.19 -24.00
C SER A 3 17.86 -7.65 -23.36
N ARG A 4 17.78 -8.93 -22.98
CA ARG A 4 16.64 -9.54 -22.29
C ARG A 4 16.63 -9.32 -20.78
N ASP A 5 17.67 -8.74 -20.20
CA ASP A 5 17.85 -8.83 -18.75
C ASP A 5 17.82 -7.43 -18.12
N ASP A 6 16.64 -6.82 -18.07
CA ASP A 6 16.37 -5.87 -16.98
C ASP A 6 16.09 -6.72 -15.72
N PRO A 7 16.99 -6.73 -14.72
CA PRO A 7 16.84 -7.58 -13.53
C PRO A 7 15.66 -7.16 -12.64
N THR A 8 15.01 -6.03 -12.94
CA THR A 8 13.82 -5.57 -12.22
C THR A 8 12.52 -6.14 -12.76
N ILE A 9 12.54 -6.76 -13.95
CA ILE A 9 11.38 -7.41 -14.57
C ILE A 9 11.45 -8.91 -14.25
N LEU A 10 10.46 -9.38 -13.49
CA LEU A 10 10.29 -10.80 -13.18
C LEU A 10 9.62 -11.50 -14.36
N HIS A 11 10.29 -12.50 -14.93
CA HIS A 11 9.70 -13.45 -15.86
C HIS A 11 9.43 -14.77 -15.15
N PRO A 12 8.16 -15.13 -14.91
CA PRO A 12 7.82 -16.37 -14.24
C PRO A 12 8.28 -17.58 -15.06
N ALA A 13 9.09 -18.44 -14.44
CA ALA A 13 9.59 -19.66 -15.08
C ALA A 13 8.57 -20.80 -14.93
N LYS A 14 8.39 -21.58 -16.00
CA LYS A 14 7.59 -22.81 -15.96
C LYS A 14 8.45 -23.93 -15.38
N HIS A 15 8.09 -24.42 -14.21
CA HIS A 15 8.75 -25.57 -13.57
C HIS A 15 7.73 -26.67 -13.26
N PRO A 16 8.02 -27.95 -13.57
CA PRO A 16 7.14 -29.04 -13.21
C PRO A 16 6.84 -29.07 -11.71
N GLY A 17 5.56 -29.16 -11.36
CA GLY A 17 5.11 -29.16 -9.97
C GLY A 17 4.93 -27.79 -9.33
N LEU A 18 5.33 -26.69 -9.99
CA LEU A 18 4.96 -25.33 -9.56
C LEU A 18 3.72 -24.87 -10.33
N ALA A 19 2.74 -24.37 -9.59
CA ALA A 19 1.47 -23.90 -10.11
C ALA A 19 1.08 -22.59 -9.43
N TYR A 20 1.16 -21.49 -10.16
CA TYR A 20 0.78 -20.15 -9.71
C TYR A 20 0.05 -19.40 -10.82
N LYS A 21 -0.65 -18.34 -10.46
CA LYS A 21 -1.38 -17.45 -11.38
C LYS A 21 -1.25 -16.00 -10.93
N PHE A 22 -1.30 -15.08 -11.89
CA PHE A 22 -1.47 -13.66 -11.63
C PHE A 22 -2.94 -13.30 -11.82
N ILE A 23 -3.60 -12.78 -10.78
CA ILE A 23 -5.02 -12.43 -10.82
C ILE A 23 -5.23 -10.97 -10.51
N SER A 24 -6.31 -10.36 -11.00
CA SER A 24 -6.66 -9.01 -10.57
C SER A 24 -7.27 -9.06 -9.16
N PRO A 25 -6.80 -8.25 -8.20
CA PRO A 25 -7.35 -8.24 -6.83
C PRO A 25 -8.85 -7.91 -6.78
N ASP A 26 -9.36 -7.15 -7.76
CA ASP A 26 -10.77 -6.73 -7.84
C ASP A 26 -11.68 -7.76 -8.53
N ALA A 27 -11.14 -8.86 -9.07
CA ALA A 27 -11.89 -9.82 -9.88
C ALA A 27 -13.01 -10.55 -9.10
N GLU A 28 -12.99 -10.53 -7.76
CA GLU A 28 -13.98 -11.22 -6.93
C GLU A 28 -15.20 -10.37 -6.53
N LYS A 29 -15.31 -9.11 -6.97
CA LYS A 29 -16.54 -8.31 -6.81
C LYS A 29 -17.34 -8.24 -8.12
N THR A 30 -17.88 -9.37 -8.57
CA THR A 30 -18.93 -9.37 -9.61
C THR A 30 -20.31 -9.41 -8.95
N ASP A 31 -20.87 -8.22 -8.71
CA ASP A 31 -22.31 -7.99 -8.95
C ASP A 31 -22.44 -6.88 -10.00
N MET A 32 -23.45 -7.03 -10.86
CA MET A 32 -23.66 -6.32 -12.12
C MET A 32 -23.50 -4.80 -11.99
N GLY A 33 -22.49 -4.26 -12.68
CA GLY A 33 -22.39 -2.84 -12.96
C GLY A 33 -21.29 -2.58 -13.97
N THR A 34 -21.66 -2.42 -15.24
CA THR A 34 -20.78 -1.98 -16.32
C THR A 34 -20.03 -0.71 -15.94
N LYS A 35 -18.76 -0.86 -15.54
CA LYS A 35 -17.79 0.24 -15.53
C LYS A 35 -16.86 0.02 -16.71
N THR A 36 -16.97 0.92 -17.68
CA THR A 36 -15.99 1.09 -18.75
C THR A 36 -14.62 1.32 -18.12
N GLU A 37 -13.77 0.30 -18.16
CA GLU A 37 -12.39 0.37 -17.72
C GLU A 37 -11.61 1.33 -18.64
N ASP A 38 -10.90 2.28 -18.04
CA ASP A 38 -10.04 3.23 -18.74
C ASP A 38 -8.79 2.49 -19.27
N PRO A 39 -8.58 2.41 -20.60
CA PRO A 39 -7.50 1.63 -21.20
C PRO A 39 -6.10 2.20 -20.91
N SER A 40 -5.99 3.31 -20.18
CA SER A 40 -4.72 3.96 -19.83
C SER A 40 -4.17 3.58 -18.44
N LYS A 41 -4.88 2.76 -17.65
CA LYS A 41 -4.39 2.29 -16.34
C LYS A 41 -3.66 0.96 -16.47
N ASN A 42 -2.36 0.97 -16.16
CA ASN A 42 -1.58 -0.25 -16.02
C ASN A 42 -2.23 -1.15 -14.96
N LYS A 43 -2.52 -2.41 -15.33
CA LYS A 43 -3.30 -3.35 -14.54
C LYS A 43 -2.42 -3.98 -13.46
N LEU A 44 -2.75 -3.74 -12.19
CA LEU A 44 -2.12 -4.44 -11.07
C LEU A 44 -2.71 -5.85 -10.92
N VAL A 45 -1.83 -6.82 -10.67
CA VAL A 45 -2.15 -8.23 -10.47
C VAL A 45 -1.46 -8.78 -9.23
N GLU A 46 -2.10 -9.70 -8.54
CA GLU A 46 -1.57 -10.43 -7.39
C GLU A 46 -1.01 -11.79 -7.80
N LEU A 47 0.10 -12.22 -7.18
CA LEU A 47 0.60 -13.58 -7.27
C LEU A 47 -0.16 -14.54 -6.32
N VAL A 48 -0.82 -15.54 -6.89
CA VAL A 48 -1.53 -16.59 -6.13
C VAL A 48 -0.91 -17.95 -6.44
N ILE A 49 -0.53 -18.68 -5.38
CA ILE A 49 0.02 -20.02 -5.46
C ILE A 49 -1.12 -21.03 -5.30
N SER A 50 -1.25 -21.92 -6.30
CA SER A 50 -2.27 -22.97 -6.30
C SER A 50 -2.05 -23.95 -5.15
N SER A 51 -3.13 -24.52 -4.62
CA SER A 51 -3.10 -25.59 -3.61
C SER A 51 -2.40 -26.86 -4.09
N SER A 52 -2.41 -27.06 -5.42
CA SER A 52 -1.74 -28.18 -6.08
C SER A 52 -0.24 -27.96 -6.30
N SER A 53 0.29 -26.78 -5.96
CA SER A 53 1.69 -26.44 -6.15
C SER A 53 2.57 -27.12 -5.10
N LEU A 54 3.74 -27.61 -5.49
CA LEU A 54 4.71 -28.23 -4.56
C LEU A 54 5.23 -27.26 -3.50
N ASP A 55 5.25 -25.96 -3.82
CA ASP A 55 5.66 -24.87 -2.94
C ASP A 55 4.46 -24.17 -2.28
N CYS A 56 3.24 -24.71 -2.41
CA CYS A 56 2.10 -24.18 -1.69
C CYS A 56 2.33 -24.32 -0.18
N PRO A 57 2.21 -23.23 0.60
CA PRO A 57 2.33 -23.28 2.04
C PRO A 57 1.30 -24.21 2.70
N HIS A 58 1.49 -24.50 3.99
CA HIS A 58 0.55 -25.31 4.75
C HIS A 58 -0.88 -24.73 4.64
N PRO A 59 -1.94 -25.56 4.51
CA PRO A 59 -3.32 -25.09 4.31
C PRO A 59 -3.83 -24.06 5.33
N SER A 60 -3.26 -24.03 6.53
CA SER A 60 -3.58 -23.00 7.55
C SER A 60 -3.18 -21.58 7.17
N LEU A 61 -2.33 -21.42 6.15
CA LEU A 61 -1.89 -20.13 5.61
C LEU A 61 -2.63 -19.78 4.31
N CYS A 62 -3.46 -20.68 3.79
CA CYS A 62 -4.24 -20.44 2.58
C CYS A 62 -5.53 -19.68 2.92
N ASP A 63 -6.02 -18.94 1.94
CA ASP A 63 -7.32 -18.26 2.01
C ASP A 63 -8.46 -19.31 1.90
N PRO A 64 -9.72 -18.93 2.15
CA PRO A 64 -10.86 -19.86 2.10
C PRO A 64 -11.08 -20.59 0.77
N ASP A 65 -10.53 -20.08 -0.34
CA ASP A 65 -10.53 -20.74 -1.65
C ASP A 65 -9.53 -21.91 -1.73
N GLY A 66 -8.74 -22.12 -0.69
CA GLY A 66 -7.73 -23.15 -0.56
C GLY A 66 -6.40 -22.77 -1.22
N HIS A 67 -6.28 -21.59 -1.84
CA HIS A 67 -5.05 -21.12 -2.46
C HIS A 67 -4.28 -20.21 -1.51
N PHE A 68 -2.97 -20.13 -1.72
CA PHE A 68 -2.15 -19.17 -0.99
C PHE A 68 -2.09 -17.86 -1.78
N HIS A 69 -2.73 -16.84 -1.24
CA HIS A 69 -2.71 -15.49 -1.76
C HIS A 69 -1.53 -14.74 -1.14
N SER A 70 -0.49 -14.42 -1.91
CA SER A 70 0.72 -13.82 -1.36
C SER A 70 0.50 -12.36 -0.93
N LYS A 71 -0.56 -11.74 -1.46
CA LYS A 71 -0.89 -10.33 -1.36
C LYS A 71 0.13 -9.42 -2.03
N ASP A 72 1.14 -9.94 -2.73
CA ASP A 72 2.11 -9.13 -3.48
C ASP A 72 1.52 -8.66 -4.80
N LEU A 73 1.59 -7.37 -5.05
CA LEU A 73 1.07 -6.70 -6.25
C LEU A 73 2.18 -6.48 -7.27
N PHE A 74 1.88 -6.80 -8.51
CA PHE A 74 2.76 -6.66 -9.66
C PHE A 74 2.05 -5.90 -10.78
N GLU A 75 2.83 -5.19 -11.58
CA GLU A 75 2.39 -4.57 -12.83
C GLU A 75 2.96 -5.37 -14.01
N GLU A 76 2.11 -5.83 -14.91
CA GLU A 76 2.57 -6.44 -16.17
C GLU A 76 3.02 -5.33 -17.12
N VAL A 77 4.33 -5.20 -17.31
CA VAL A 77 4.95 -4.14 -18.15
C VAL A 77 5.23 -4.64 -19.57
N GLU A 78 5.29 -5.96 -19.75
CA GLU A 78 5.42 -6.65 -21.02
C GLU A 78 4.81 -8.06 -20.90
N PRO A 79 4.50 -8.74 -22.02
CA PRO A 79 3.88 -10.07 -21.96
C PRO A 79 4.68 -11.05 -21.09
N ASN A 80 4.08 -11.52 -19.99
CA ASN A 80 4.71 -12.40 -19.01
C ASN A 80 5.95 -11.79 -18.30
N GLY A 81 6.05 -10.46 -18.24
CA GLY A 81 7.07 -9.71 -17.52
C GLY A 81 6.46 -8.75 -16.52
N PHE A 82 6.83 -8.91 -15.25
CA PHE A 82 6.14 -8.28 -14.12
C PHE A 82 7.09 -7.46 -13.25
N VAL A 83 6.67 -6.26 -12.84
CA VAL A 83 7.41 -5.42 -11.89
C VAL A 83 6.66 -5.38 -10.56
N TYR A 84 7.34 -5.67 -9.45
CA TYR A 84 6.76 -5.60 -8.11
C TYR A 84 6.37 -4.16 -7.74
N ARG A 85 5.17 -3.97 -7.19
CA ARG A 85 4.59 -2.66 -6.85
C ARG A 85 4.18 -2.49 -5.38
N GLY A 86 4.23 -3.55 -4.58
CA GLY A 86 3.91 -3.50 -3.14
C GLY A 86 3.10 -4.69 -2.69
N ARG A 87 2.47 -4.58 -1.51
CA ARG A 87 1.63 -5.63 -0.92
C ARG A 87 0.25 -5.10 -0.57
N LEU A 88 -0.80 -5.92 -0.71
CA LEU A 88 -2.19 -5.54 -0.48
C LEU A 88 -2.49 -5.28 1.01
N ASP A 89 -1.84 -6.03 1.90
CA ASP A 89 -1.97 -5.93 3.36
C ASP A 89 -0.88 -5.04 3.99
N ASP A 90 0.06 -4.50 3.19
CA ASP A 90 0.95 -3.45 3.68
C ASP A 90 0.11 -2.20 3.96
N ILE A 91 -0.06 -1.91 5.25
CA ILE A 91 -0.50 -0.59 5.73
C ILE A 91 0.28 0.45 4.94
N ILE A 92 -0.39 1.48 4.41
CA ILE A 92 0.19 2.60 3.67
C ILE A 92 1.48 3.06 4.37
N MET A 93 2.61 2.47 3.96
CA MET A 93 3.91 2.92 4.37
C MET A 93 4.24 4.03 3.41
N MET A 94 3.75 5.22 3.73
CA MET A 94 4.37 6.45 3.27
C MET A 94 5.76 6.59 3.92
N ASP A 95 6.53 5.54 4.22
CA ASP A 95 7.73 5.59 5.07
C ASP A 95 8.80 6.59 4.60
N LYS A 96 8.72 7.08 3.37
CA LYS A 96 9.52 8.19 2.86
C LYS A 96 8.90 9.58 2.96
N VAL A 97 7.58 9.73 3.00
CA VAL A 97 6.88 11.03 2.93
C VAL A 97 5.77 11.21 3.96
N GLY A 98 5.53 10.23 4.83
CA GLY A 98 4.50 10.26 5.84
C GLY A 98 4.51 9.05 6.78
N VAL A 99 3.96 9.22 7.96
CA VAL A 99 3.96 8.18 8.97
C VAL A 99 2.71 8.27 9.82
N VAL A 100 2.10 7.11 10.10
CA VAL A 100 0.99 7.02 11.05
C VAL A 100 1.57 6.95 12.47
N VAL A 101 1.05 7.82 13.34
CA VAL A 101 1.41 7.99 14.76
C VAL A 101 0.13 8.08 15.62
N GLY A 102 0.29 8.26 16.92
CA GLY A 102 -0.84 8.36 17.87
C GLY A 102 -1.05 7.07 18.65
N SER A 103 0.04 6.41 19.06
CA SER A 103 -0.05 5.22 19.90
C SER A 103 -0.72 5.57 21.22
N GLY A 104 -1.79 4.84 21.58
CA GLY A 104 -2.59 5.11 22.77
C GLY A 104 -3.52 6.33 22.67
N LYS A 105 -3.71 6.90 21.48
CA LYS A 105 -4.69 7.97 21.23
C LYS A 105 -6.04 7.42 20.76
N PRO A 106 -7.14 8.20 20.90
CA PRO A 106 -8.48 7.79 20.45
C PRO A 106 -8.59 7.46 18.96
N SER A 107 -7.73 8.03 18.11
CA SER A 107 -7.63 7.70 16.68
C SER A 107 -6.18 7.90 16.20
N PRO A 108 -5.78 7.28 15.07
CA PRO A 108 -4.47 7.55 14.48
C PRO A 108 -4.36 8.97 13.91
N VAL A 109 -3.13 9.49 13.84
CA VAL A 109 -2.79 10.73 13.12
C VAL A 109 -1.79 10.40 12.03
N LEU A 110 -2.01 10.91 10.82
CA LEU A 110 -1.08 10.78 9.70
C LEU A 110 -0.23 12.05 9.59
N LEU A 111 1.06 11.94 9.91
CA LEU A 111 2.05 12.96 9.60
C LEU A 111 2.43 12.84 8.12
N VAL A 112 2.48 13.94 7.39
CA VAL A 112 2.88 13.98 5.97
C VAL A 112 3.87 15.10 5.75
N GLU A 113 5.01 14.77 5.16
CA GLU A 113 6.04 15.69 4.73
C GLU A 113 5.96 15.82 3.19
N PRO A 114 5.57 16.99 2.66
CA PRO A 114 5.56 17.21 1.22
C PRO A 114 6.99 17.24 0.66
N LEU A 115 7.14 16.87 -0.61
CA LEU A 115 8.44 16.91 -1.30
C LEU A 115 8.87 18.34 -1.65
N GLU A 116 7.90 19.25 -1.76
CA GLU A 116 8.11 20.65 -2.13
C GLU A 116 7.49 21.56 -1.07
N GLU A 117 8.13 22.70 -0.79
CA GLU A 117 7.64 23.67 0.21
C GLU A 117 6.39 24.42 -0.27
N ALA A 118 6.24 24.61 -1.59
CA ALA A 118 5.17 25.41 -2.19
C ALA A 118 3.87 24.63 -2.45
N VAL A 119 3.54 23.66 -1.59
CA VAL A 119 2.33 22.84 -1.75
C VAL A 119 1.16 23.45 -0.97
N ASP A 120 0.02 23.63 -1.65
CA ASP A 120 -1.23 23.95 -0.97
C ASP A 120 -1.65 22.80 -0.05
N THR A 121 -1.51 23.01 1.26
CA THR A 121 -1.79 22.01 2.28
C THR A 121 -3.24 21.55 2.28
N SER A 122 -4.19 22.41 1.89
CA SER A 122 -5.62 22.08 1.84
C SER A 122 -5.91 21.08 0.73
N SER A 123 -5.47 21.37 -0.49
CA SER A 123 -5.57 20.45 -1.62
C SER A 123 -4.84 19.13 -1.36
N LEU A 124 -3.66 19.18 -0.72
CA LEU A 124 -2.91 17.98 -0.37
C LEU A 124 -3.67 17.10 0.62
N LYS A 125 -4.24 17.69 1.70
CA LYS A 125 -5.08 16.96 2.66
C LYS A 125 -6.30 16.35 1.99
N GLU A 126 -6.93 17.03 1.03
CA GLU A 126 -8.07 16.48 0.30
C GLU A 126 -7.66 15.29 -0.59
N ILE A 127 -6.55 15.40 -1.32
CA ILE A 127 -6.04 14.32 -2.18
C ILE A 127 -5.67 13.10 -1.33
N ILE A 128 -4.95 13.30 -0.23
CA ILE A 128 -4.55 12.22 0.68
C ILE A 128 -5.78 11.62 1.35
N GLY A 129 -6.68 12.47 1.86
CA GLY A 129 -7.93 12.05 2.48
C GLY A 129 -8.82 11.22 1.55
N LYS A 130 -8.88 11.56 0.25
CA LYS A 130 -9.56 10.73 -0.77
C LYS A 130 -8.90 9.36 -0.91
N LYS A 131 -7.58 9.31 -1.06
CA LYS A 131 -6.83 8.03 -1.20
C LYS A 131 -6.96 7.14 0.04
N VAL A 132 -6.69 7.70 1.21
CA VAL A 132 -6.81 7.03 2.51
C VAL A 132 -8.27 6.62 2.77
N GLY A 133 -9.23 7.46 2.39
CA GLY A 133 -10.66 7.18 2.50
C GLY A 133 -11.13 5.99 1.67
N LEU A 134 -10.48 5.67 0.54
CA LEU A 134 -10.77 4.45 -0.22
C LEU A 134 -10.39 3.19 0.58
N ILE A 135 -9.33 3.27 1.37
CA ILE A 135 -8.76 2.15 2.15
C ILE A 135 -9.45 2.04 3.51
N ASN A 136 -9.86 3.17 4.11
CA ASN A 136 -10.63 3.21 5.36
C ASN A 136 -11.99 2.49 5.29
N LYS A 137 -12.56 2.27 4.10
CA LYS A 137 -13.91 1.71 3.93
C LYS A 137 -14.09 0.34 4.57
N ASP A 138 -13.04 -0.47 4.50
CA ASP A 138 -13.06 -1.85 4.97
C ASP A 138 -12.48 -1.99 6.40
N GLY A 139 -11.96 -0.88 6.97
CA GLY A 139 -11.38 -0.84 8.32
C GLY A 139 -12.36 -0.40 9.42
N PRO A 140 -12.13 -0.82 10.68
CA PRO A 140 -12.93 -0.41 11.83
C PRO A 140 -12.82 1.10 12.07
N SER A 141 -13.90 1.72 12.58
CA SER A 141 -14.02 3.18 12.64
C SER A 141 -12.89 3.90 13.37
N TYR A 142 -12.29 3.26 14.38
CA TYR A 142 -11.21 3.81 15.20
C TYR A 142 -9.82 3.72 14.54
N GLU A 143 -9.67 2.95 13.46
CA GLU A 143 -8.43 2.87 12.66
C GLU A 143 -8.46 3.79 11.43
N ARG A 144 -9.61 4.45 11.17
CA ARG A 144 -9.77 5.31 10.01
C ARG A 144 -9.05 6.64 10.19
N ILE A 145 -8.24 7.01 9.21
CA ILE A 145 -7.60 8.33 9.13
C ILE A 145 -8.46 9.25 8.27
N ARG A 146 -9.12 10.24 8.87
CA ARG A 146 -9.93 11.25 8.18
C ARG A 146 -9.04 12.42 7.73
N PRO A 147 -9.49 13.29 6.82
CA PRO A 147 -8.76 14.52 6.49
C PRO A 147 -8.43 15.39 7.71
N SER A 148 -9.30 15.35 8.72
CA SER A 148 -9.11 16.02 10.02
C SER A 148 -8.05 15.39 10.90
N ASP A 149 -7.55 14.19 10.58
CA ASP A 149 -6.53 13.45 11.33
C ASP A 149 -5.16 13.52 10.60
N ILE A 150 -5.01 14.41 9.61
CA ILE A 150 -3.78 14.59 8.82
C ILE A 150 -3.07 15.87 9.25
N LEU A 151 -1.81 15.73 9.65
CA LEU A 151 -0.90 16.83 9.93
C LEU A 151 0.15 16.92 8.81
N ILE A 152 0.12 18.01 8.03
CA ILE A 152 1.17 18.31 7.06
C ILE A 152 2.29 19.05 7.80
N VAL A 153 3.51 18.53 7.75
CA VAL A 153 4.70 19.12 8.36
C VAL A 153 5.61 19.73 7.30
N LEU A 154 6.61 20.51 7.71
CA LEU A 154 7.57 21.10 6.77
C LEU A 154 8.48 20.03 6.14
N PRO A 155 8.88 20.18 4.87
CA PRO A 155 9.88 19.32 4.23
C PRO A 155 11.16 19.16 5.05
N GLY A 156 11.69 17.95 5.11
CA GLY A 156 12.93 17.62 5.83
C GLY A 156 12.83 17.57 7.36
N THR A 157 11.64 17.72 7.95
CA THR A 157 11.49 17.76 9.42
C THR A 157 11.23 16.40 10.06
N LEU A 158 10.74 15.40 9.32
CA LEU A 158 10.52 14.07 9.88
C LEU A 158 11.87 13.36 10.11
N PRO A 159 12.14 12.87 11.34
CA PRO A 159 13.39 12.19 11.63
C PRO A 159 13.46 10.87 10.87
N ARG A 160 14.61 10.56 10.29
CA ARG A 160 14.83 9.35 9.48
C ARG A 160 15.88 8.44 10.11
N THR A 161 15.78 7.15 9.81
CA THR A 161 16.84 6.17 10.07
C THR A 161 17.97 6.31 9.04
N PRO A 162 19.14 5.70 9.24
CA PRO A 162 20.20 5.67 8.23
C PRO A 162 19.75 5.06 6.87
N LYS A 163 18.68 4.26 6.86
CA LYS A 163 18.09 3.67 5.65
C LYS A 163 17.14 4.64 4.90
N GLY A 164 16.92 5.84 5.42
CA GLY A 164 16.07 6.87 4.80
C GLY A 164 14.58 6.82 5.17
N ASN A 165 14.15 5.76 5.85
CA ASN A 165 12.77 5.61 6.33
C ASN A 165 12.52 6.50 7.55
N ILE A 166 11.31 7.06 7.66
CA ILE A 166 10.87 7.85 8.81
C ILE A 166 10.93 6.99 10.08
N ASN A 167 11.60 7.52 11.11
CA ASN A 167 11.66 6.94 12.44
C ASN A 167 10.39 7.33 13.21
N ARG A 168 9.37 6.48 13.17
CA ARG A 168 8.06 6.69 13.82
C ARG A 168 8.18 7.15 15.27
N ASN A 169 8.97 6.45 16.08
CA ASN A 169 9.11 6.75 17.51
C ASN A 169 9.75 8.13 17.74
N ALA A 170 10.68 8.54 16.88
CA ALA A 170 11.28 9.87 16.96
C ALA A 170 10.31 10.95 16.46
N ALA A 171 9.56 10.69 15.39
CA ALA A 171 8.55 11.60 14.86
C ALA A 171 7.43 11.85 15.87
N GLU A 172 6.92 10.79 16.50
CA GLU A 172 5.87 10.88 17.52
C GLU A 172 6.33 11.69 18.75
N ARG A 173 7.60 11.58 19.14
CA ARG A 173 8.16 12.44 20.20
C ARG A 173 8.30 13.90 19.75
N LEU A 174 8.75 14.13 18.52
CA LEU A 174 9.02 15.47 17.98
C LEU A 174 7.72 16.27 17.81
N PHE A 175 6.67 15.65 17.29
CA PHE A 175 5.38 16.29 16.99
C PHE A 175 4.32 16.04 18.08
N ARG A 176 4.74 15.64 19.29
CA ARG A 176 3.81 15.22 20.35
C ARG A 176 2.74 16.27 20.66
N GLN A 177 3.13 17.53 20.78
CA GLN A 177 2.21 18.63 21.09
C GLN A 177 1.17 18.81 19.98
N ASP A 178 1.61 18.81 18.72
CA ASP A 178 0.71 18.94 17.57
C ASP A 178 -0.23 17.74 17.46
N ILE A 179 0.26 16.52 17.73
CA ILE A 179 -0.56 15.29 17.77
C ILE A 179 -1.58 15.37 18.90
N ASP A 180 -1.17 15.77 20.10
CA ASP A 180 -2.04 15.87 21.27
C ASP A 180 -3.20 16.85 21.02
N ALA A 181 -2.94 17.95 20.30
CA ALA A 181 -3.93 18.96 19.94
C ALA A 181 -5.09 18.45 19.05
N PHE A 182 -4.98 17.28 18.40
CA PHE A 182 -6.11 16.67 17.68
C PHE A 182 -7.18 16.12 18.62
N PHE A 183 -6.84 15.87 19.89
CA PHE A 183 -7.69 15.17 20.85
C PHE A 183 -8.14 16.04 22.02
N ASP A 184 -7.50 17.19 22.21
CA ASP A 184 -7.92 18.18 23.20
C ASP A 184 -9.13 18.96 22.66
N VAL A 185 -10.33 18.45 22.97
CA VAL A 185 -11.63 19.09 22.72
C VAL A 185 -12.32 19.36 24.05
#